data_AF-A0A961WDT6-F1
#
_entry.id   AF-A0A961WDT6-F1
#
_cell.length_a   1.000
_cell.length_b   1.000
_cell.length_c   1.000
_cell.angle_alpha   90.00
_cell.angle_beta   90.00
_cell.angle_gamma   90.00
#
_symmetry.space_group_name_H-M   'P 1'
#
loop_
_entity.id
_entity.type
_entity.pdbx_description
1 polymer ?
#
loop_
_entity_poly.entity_id
_entity_poly.type
_entity_poly.pdbx_seq_one_letter_code
_entity_poly.pdbx_strand_id
1 'polypeptide(L)'
;MDYAWSYTPAKFTPPSGKTVFIDKKNKDKMIVPLAKGREVIMAARLTAHAQICDLPEDQVRNYHSLILRERQSKKWTPQQLIYINQLHLTTVMMLVGKLQIVEKQGQKTVSVKGGKSKPKTCTPEQRAKVKELIAAYVKAGPDLTAVKPPAAGAVTPTSGNPGKK
;
A
#
# COMPACT_ATOMS: atom_id res chain seq x y z
N MET A 1 -6.73 7.98 -8.63
CA MET A 1 -7.08 6.58 -8.27
C MET A 1 -6.70 5.60 -9.39
N ASP A 2 -6.72 6.03 -10.65
CA ASP A 2 -6.49 5.15 -11.82
C ASP A 2 -5.10 4.51 -11.87
N TYR A 3 -4.07 5.19 -11.37
CA TYR A 3 -2.72 4.63 -11.30
C TYR A 3 -2.60 3.43 -10.36
N ALA A 4 -3.41 3.35 -9.29
CA ALA A 4 -3.42 2.15 -8.44
C ALA A 4 -4.06 0.95 -9.17
N TRP A 5 -5.04 1.22 -10.05
CA TRP A 5 -5.69 0.19 -10.84
C TRP A 5 -4.75 -0.43 -11.88
N SER A 6 -3.88 0.37 -12.51
CA SER A 6 -2.91 -0.13 -13.49
C SER A 6 -1.91 -1.12 -12.90
N TYR A 7 -1.53 -0.96 -11.62
CA TYR A 7 -0.62 -1.88 -10.92
C TYR A 7 -1.29 -3.03 -10.17
N THR A 8 -2.61 -2.98 -10.01
CA THR A 8 -3.34 -4.10 -9.40
C THR A 8 -3.09 -5.36 -10.25
N PRO A 9 -2.62 -6.50 -9.72
CA PRO A 9 -2.35 -7.67 -10.55
C PRO A 9 -3.66 -8.30 -11.07
N ALA A 10 -3.60 -9.18 -12.07
CA ALA A 10 -4.79 -9.91 -12.54
C ALA A 10 -5.20 -11.06 -11.58
N LYS A 11 -4.25 -11.52 -10.75
CA LYS A 11 -4.46 -12.49 -9.69
C LYS A 11 -3.57 -12.14 -8.49
N PHE A 12 -4.05 -12.40 -7.29
CA PHE A 12 -3.28 -12.20 -6.06
C PHE A 12 -3.44 -13.41 -5.14
N THR A 13 -2.32 -13.97 -4.71
CA THR A 13 -2.29 -15.09 -3.77
C THR A 13 -1.72 -14.57 -2.44
N PRO A 14 -2.56 -14.34 -1.41
CA PRO A 14 -2.08 -14.00 -0.08
C PRO A 14 -1.34 -15.20 0.56
N PRO A 15 -0.58 -14.98 1.65
CA PRO A 15 0.07 -16.06 2.41
C PRO A 15 -0.89 -17.14 2.93
N SER A 16 -2.19 -16.85 3.00
CA SER A 16 -3.24 -17.82 3.34
C SER A 16 -3.57 -18.79 2.19
N GLY A 17 -2.89 -18.72 1.05
CA GLY A 17 -2.97 -19.67 -0.07
C GLY A 17 -4.17 -19.52 -1.01
N LYS A 18 -5.24 -18.82 -0.62
CA LYS A 18 -6.44 -18.64 -1.46
C LYS A 18 -6.23 -17.57 -2.52
N THR A 19 -5.96 -17.98 -3.76
CA THR A 19 -5.81 -17.07 -4.92
C THR A 19 -7.13 -16.35 -5.21
N VAL A 20 -7.05 -15.03 -5.35
CA VAL A 20 -8.16 -14.17 -5.78
C VAL A 20 -7.90 -13.69 -7.20
N PHE A 21 -8.84 -13.97 -8.10
CA PHE A 21 -8.84 -13.43 -9.45
C PHE A 21 -9.48 -12.04 -9.45
N ILE A 22 -8.87 -11.13 -10.20
CA ILE A 22 -9.25 -9.72 -10.24
C ILE A 22 -9.93 -9.45 -11.58
N ASP A 23 -11.17 -8.99 -11.54
CA ASP A 23 -11.91 -8.65 -12.74
C ASP A 23 -11.42 -7.31 -13.29
N LYS A 24 -10.43 -7.39 -14.18
CA LYS A 24 -9.84 -6.23 -14.85
C LYS A 24 -10.81 -5.48 -15.78
N LYS A 25 -11.94 -6.10 -16.15
CA LYS A 25 -12.94 -5.50 -17.03
C LYS A 25 -13.97 -4.67 -16.26
N ASN A 26 -14.22 -5.00 -14.99
CA ASN A 26 -15.16 -4.27 -14.12
C ASN A 26 -14.45 -3.50 -13.00
N LYS A 27 -13.67 -2.49 -13.39
CA LYS A 27 -12.96 -1.61 -12.47
C LYS A 27 -13.88 -0.97 -11.41
N ASP A 28 -15.07 -0.53 -11.81
CA ASP A 28 -15.97 0.23 -10.94
C ASP A 28 -16.53 -0.60 -9.78
N LYS A 29 -16.56 -1.93 -9.92
CA LYS A 29 -16.95 -2.85 -8.83
C LYS A 29 -15.86 -2.99 -7.76
N MET A 30 -14.63 -2.62 -8.08
CA MET A 30 -13.46 -2.78 -7.22
C MET A 30 -13.00 -1.48 -6.56
N ILE A 31 -13.23 -0.34 -7.22
CA ILE A 31 -12.91 0.96 -6.63
C ILE A 31 -13.77 1.17 -5.38
N VAL A 32 -13.11 1.47 -4.26
CA VAL A 32 -13.81 1.89 -3.04
C VAL A 32 -14.33 3.32 -3.17
N PRO A 33 -15.42 3.70 -2.47
CA PRO A 33 -15.92 5.07 -2.47
C PRO A 33 -14.84 6.10 -2.18
N LEU A 34 -14.96 7.30 -2.76
CA LEU A 34 -13.94 8.35 -2.69
C LEU A 34 -13.51 8.69 -1.25
N ALA A 35 -14.46 8.73 -0.31
CA ALA A 35 -14.17 8.95 1.10
C ALA A 35 -13.21 7.91 1.68
N LYS A 36 -13.44 6.62 1.39
CA LYS A 36 -12.53 5.54 1.80
C LYS A 36 -11.18 5.63 1.07
N GLY A 37 -11.20 5.94 -0.23
CA GLY A 37 -9.98 6.18 -1.00
C GLY A 37 -9.09 7.28 -0.38
N ARG A 38 -9.69 8.38 0.07
CA ARG A 38 -8.98 9.47 0.78
C ARG A 38 -8.35 8.99 2.08
N GLU A 39 -9.07 8.23 2.89
CA GLU A 39 -8.54 7.66 4.14
C GLU A 39 -7.34 6.76 3.89
N VAL A 40 -7.44 5.86 2.90
CA VAL A 40 -6.34 4.97 2.50
C VAL A 40 -5.10 5.76 2.06
N ILE A 41 -5.29 6.83 1.28
CA ILE A 41 -4.20 7.73 0.85
C ILE A 41 -3.56 8.45 2.04
N MET A 42 -4.35 8.92 3.01
CA MET A 42 -3.82 9.56 4.22
C MET A 42 -3.01 8.58 5.08
N ALA A 43 -3.51 7.37 5.29
CA ALA A 43 -2.77 6.31 5.97
C ALA A 43 -1.48 5.97 5.21
N ALA A 44 -1.52 5.87 3.88
CA ALA A 44 -0.34 5.64 3.06
C ALA A 44 0.68 6.78 3.14
N ARG A 45 0.22 8.03 3.24
CA ARG A 45 1.08 9.19 3.46
C ARG A 45 1.84 9.05 4.78
N LEU A 46 1.18 8.69 5.88
CA LEU A 46 1.85 8.44 7.16
C LEU A 46 2.88 7.31 7.05
N THR A 47 2.54 6.21 6.38
CA THR A 47 3.50 5.12 6.13
C THR A 47 4.71 5.58 5.30
N ALA A 48 4.50 6.40 4.27
CA ALA A 48 5.59 6.93 3.46
C ALA A 48 6.53 7.83 4.28
N HIS A 49 5.98 8.68 5.17
CA HIS A 49 6.80 9.51 6.05
C HIS A 49 7.57 8.66 7.07
N ALA A 50 6.96 7.60 7.63
CA ALA A 50 7.69 6.65 8.47
C ALA A 50 8.85 5.99 7.72
N GLN A 51 8.65 5.57 6.47
CA GLN A 51 9.72 4.99 5.65
C GLN A 51 10.84 6.00 5.32
N ILE A 52 10.48 7.25 5.04
CA ILE A 52 11.45 8.34 4.80
C ILE A 52 12.25 8.61 6.07
N CYS A 53 11.59 8.64 7.22
CA CYS A 53 12.19 8.94 8.51
C CYS A 53 12.87 7.75 9.21
N ASP A 54 12.99 6.60 8.53
CA ASP A 54 13.58 5.37 9.06
C ASP A 54 12.90 4.87 10.35
N LEU A 55 11.57 4.77 10.31
CA LEU A 55 10.72 4.29 11.41
C LEU A 55 9.99 3.01 10.98
N PRO A 56 10.69 1.86 10.88
CA PRO A 56 10.11 0.64 10.31
C PRO A 56 8.97 0.06 11.13
N GLU A 57 9.04 0.11 12.47
CA GLU A 57 7.96 -0.38 13.34
C GLU A 57 6.69 0.46 13.18
N ASP A 58 6.84 1.79 13.10
CA ASP A 58 5.73 2.72 12.88
C ASP A 58 5.08 2.51 11.50
N GLN A 59 5.90 2.28 10.46
CA GLN A 59 5.43 1.90 9.14
C GLN A 59 4.53 0.66 9.19
N VAL A 60 5.00 -0.41 9.86
CA VAL A 60 4.26 -1.68 9.97
C VAL A 60 2.98 -1.50 10.78
N ARG A 61 3.05 -0.84 11.95
CA ARG A 61 1.87 -0.60 12.81
C ARG A 61 0.79 0.19 12.09
N ASN A 62 1.16 1.26 11.39
CA ASN A 62 0.22 2.08 10.65
C ASN A 62 -0.51 1.29 9.55
N TYR A 63 0.25 0.51 8.76
CA TYR A 63 -0.31 -0.34 7.71
C TYR A 63 -1.21 -1.44 8.28
N HIS A 64 -0.79 -2.12 9.36
CA HIS A 64 -1.61 -3.15 10.00
C HIS A 64 -2.91 -2.59 10.56
N SER A 65 -2.89 -1.41 11.16
CA SER A 65 -4.12 -0.75 11.66
C SER A 65 -5.12 -0.48 10.55
N LEU A 66 -4.66 0.02 9.39
CA LEU A 66 -5.52 0.18 8.22
C LEU A 66 -6.13 -1.17 7.78
N ILE A 67 -5.30 -2.16 7.45
CA ILE A 67 -5.79 -3.41 6.87
C ILE A 67 -6.68 -4.18 7.85
N LEU A 68 -6.35 -4.17 9.14
CA LEU A 68 -7.16 -4.81 10.16
C LEU A 68 -8.54 -4.16 10.28
N ARG A 69 -8.59 -2.82 10.30
CA ARG A 69 -9.85 -2.05 10.34
C ARG A 69 -10.75 -2.42 9.17
N GLU A 70 -10.19 -2.43 7.96
CA GLU A 70 -10.97 -2.73 6.76
C GLU A 70 -11.44 -4.19 6.74
N ARG A 71 -10.62 -5.15 7.19
CA ARG A 71 -11.02 -6.55 7.32
C ARG A 71 -12.13 -6.76 8.35
N GLN A 72 -11.99 -6.16 9.54
CA GLN A 72 -12.97 -6.29 10.62
C GLN A 72 -14.28 -5.58 10.32
N SER A 73 -14.27 -4.55 9.48
CA SER A 73 -15.49 -3.87 9.04
C SER A 73 -16.46 -4.82 8.32
N LYS A 74 -15.95 -5.89 7.69
CA LYS A 74 -16.70 -6.82 6.82
C LYS A 74 -17.49 -6.14 5.68
N LYS A 75 -17.20 -4.86 5.40
CA LYS A 75 -17.88 -4.06 4.35
C LYS A 75 -17.36 -4.33 2.94
N TRP A 76 -16.16 -4.90 2.84
CA TRP A 76 -15.43 -4.99 1.58
C TRP A 76 -15.37 -6.42 1.05
N THR A 77 -15.53 -6.55 -0.26
CA THR A 77 -15.24 -7.81 -0.94
C THR A 77 -13.73 -8.12 -0.89
N PRO A 78 -13.32 -9.38 -1.09
CA PRO A 78 -11.90 -9.73 -1.19
C PRO A 78 -11.16 -8.92 -2.27
N GLN A 79 -11.81 -8.63 -3.40
CA GLN A 79 -11.25 -7.82 -4.47
C GLN A 79 -11.05 -6.35 -4.05
N GLN A 80 -12.00 -5.77 -3.33
CA GLN A 80 -11.89 -4.41 -2.78
C GLN A 80 -10.81 -4.31 -1.71
N LEU A 81 -10.64 -5.32 -0.85
CA LEU A 81 -9.53 -5.38 0.10
C LEU A 81 -8.16 -5.39 -0.59
N ILE A 82 -8.05 -6.11 -1.71
CA ILE A 82 -6.84 -6.09 -2.53
C ILE A 82 -6.63 -4.70 -3.13
N TYR A 83 -7.69 -4.07 -3.65
CA TYR A 83 -7.62 -2.70 -4.17
C TYR A 83 -7.16 -1.70 -3.10
N ILE A 84 -7.69 -1.77 -1.87
CA ILE A 84 -7.26 -0.95 -0.74
C ILE A 84 -5.75 -1.12 -0.48
N ASN A 85 -5.28 -2.37 -0.43
CA ASN A 85 -3.87 -2.67 -0.24
C ASN A 85 -3.00 -2.08 -1.37
N GLN A 86 -3.42 -2.26 -2.62
CA GLN A 86 -2.69 -1.74 -3.79
C GLN A 86 -2.68 -0.21 -3.84
N LEU A 87 -3.80 0.43 -3.49
CA LEU A 87 -3.88 1.88 -3.39
C LEU A 87 -2.91 2.42 -2.33
N HIS A 88 -2.83 1.77 -1.17
CA HIS A 88 -1.88 2.12 -0.13
C HIS A 88 -0.44 1.98 -0.62
N LEU A 89 -0.05 0.79 -1.10
CA LEU A 89 1.31 0.51 -1.56
C LEU A 89 1.74 1.43 -2.70
N THR A 90 0.88 1.66 -3.70
CA THR A 90 1.17 2.56 -4.82
C THR A 90 1.42 3.98 -4.32
N THR A 91 0.59 4.46 -3.39
CA THR A 91 0.74 5.79 -2.80
C THR A 91 2.06 5.91 -2.03
N VAL A 92 2.42 4.90 -1.21
CA VAL A 92 3.71 4.87 -0.52
C VAL A 92 4.86 4.94 -1.53
N MET A 93 4.86 4.05 -2.54
CA MET A 93 5.92 3.98 -3.54
C MET A 93 6.08 5.28 -4.34
N MET A 94 4.98 5.97 -4.68
CA MET A 94 5.04 7.29 -5.32
C MET A 94 5.69 8.33 -4.40
N LEU A 95 5.28 8.40 -3.12
CA LEU A 95 5.76 9.40 -2.18
C LEU A 95 7.22 9.20 -1.77
N VAL A 96 7.68 7.95 -1.65
CA VAL A 96 9.09 7.65 -1.37
C VAL A 96 9.99 7.75 -2.62
N GLY A 97 9.41 8.04 -3.79
CA GLY A 97 10.15 8.22 -5.05
C GLY A 97 10.55 6.92 -5.77
N LYS A 98 9.94 5.78 -5.41
CA LYS A 98 10.13 4.48 -6.09
C LYS A 98 9.30 4.34 -7.38
N LEU A 99 8.31 5.21 -7.60
CA LEU A 99 7.55 5.31 -8.84
C LEU A 99 7.72 6.70 -9.46
N GLN A 100 7.96 6.76 -10.77
CA GLN A 100 7.98 7.99 -11.56
C GLN A 100 6.89 7.94 -12.62
N ILE A 101 6.16 9.05 -12.78
CA ILE A 101 5.26 9.23 -13.91
C ILE A 101 6.13 9.65 -15.11
N VAL A 102 6.18 8.81 -16.14
CA VAL A 102 6.88 9.03 -17.40
C VAL A 102 5.83 9.27 -18.47
N GLU A 103 5.88 10.44 -19.10
CA GLU A 103 5.05 10.75 -20.25
C GLU A 103 5.70 10.17 -21.51
N LYS A 104 5.03 9.20 -22.14
CA LYS A 104 5.43 8.66 -23.45
C LYS A 104 4.31 8.95 -24.43
N GLN A 105 4.64 9.69 -25.50
CA GLN A 105 3.72 9.96 -26.62
C GLN A 105 2.35 10.52 -26.17
N GLY A 106 2.33 11.49 -25.26
CA GLY A 106 1.10 12.09 -24.73
C GLY A 106 0.30 11.21 -23.75
N GLN A 107 0.77 10.00 -23.45
CA GLN A 107 0.18 9.10 -22.47
C GLN A 107 1.05 9.04 -21.21
N LYS A 108 0.49 9.45 -20.06
CA LYS A 108 1.17 9.43 -18.77
C LYS A 108 1.18 8.00 -18.23
N THR A 109 2.33 7.34 -18.35
CA THR A 109 2.57 5.98 -17.83
C THR A 109 3.37 6.06 -16.54
N VAL A 110 3.15 5.16 -15.59
CA VAL A 110 3.96 5.12 -14.36
C VAL A 110 5.01 4.03 -14.53
N SER A 111 6.26 4.33 -14.20
CA SER A 111 7.39 3.40 -14.25
C SER A 111 8.03 3.28 -12.87
N VAL A 112 8.51 2.09 -12.52
CA VAL A 112 9.29 1.87 -11.29
C VAL A 112 10.69 2.43 -11.49
N LYS A 113 11.11 3.36 -10.63
CA LYS A 113 12.50 3.80 -10.60
C LYS A 113 13.36 2.70 -9.97
N GLY A 114 14.20 2.06 -10.77
CA GLY A 114 15.31 1.25 -10.28
C GLY A 114 16.46 2.16 -9.86
N GLY A 115 16.64 2.38 -8.56
CA GLY A 115 17.76 3.15 -8.03
C GLY A 115 17.59 3.49 -6.55
N LYS A 116 18.67 3.40 -5.77
CA LYS A 116 18.69 3.80 -4.35
C LYS A 116 18.44 5.31 -4.28
N SER A 117 17.20 5.72 -3.97
CA SER A 117 16.92 7.10 -3.61
C SER A 117 17.77 7.46 -2.39
N LYS A 118 18.47 8.61 -2.42
CA LYS A 118 19.23 9.09 -1.27
C LYS A 118 18.33 9.08 -0.02
N PRO A 119 18.75 8.48 1.11
CA PRO A 119 17.94 8.46 2.31
C PRO A 119 17.73 9.91 2.76
N LYS A 120 16.49 10.40 2.66
CA LYS A 120 16.10 11.69 3.23
C LYS A 120 15.95 11.48 4.72
N THR A 121 16.99 11.74 5.50
CA THR A 121 16.95 11.64 6.95
C THR A 121 16.11 12.78 7.53
N CYS A 122 15.08 12.41 8.30
CA CYS A 122 14.23 13.38 9.01
C CYS A 122 14.95 13.95 10.24
N THR A 123 14.61 15.18 10.63
CA THR A 123 15.03 15.74 11.91
C THR A 123 14.36 15.00 13.08
N PRO A 124 14.90 15.11 14.32
CA PRO A 124 14.25 14.54 15.51
C PRO A 124 12.79 14.98 15.68
N GLU A 125 12.47 16.25 15.43
CA GLU A 125 11.13 16.84 15.55
C GLU A 125 10.18 16.23 14.50
N GLN A 126 10.66 16.06 13.26
CA GLN A 126 9.91 15.39 12.21
C GLN A 126 9.62 13.93 12.57
N ARG A 127 10.61 13.19 13.09
CA ARG A 127 10.41 11.82 13.57
C ARG A 127 9.37 11.76 14.69
N ALA A 128 9.48 12.64 15.68
CA ALA A 128 8.52 12.72 16.78
C ALA A 128 7.10 12.99 16.26
N LYS A 129 6.95 13.93 15.31
CA LYS A 129 5.64 14.23 14.74
C LYS A 129 5.04 13.07 13.97
N VAL A 130 5.84 12.35 13.19
CA VAL A 130 5.38 11.16 12.46
C VAL A 130 4.92 10.08 13.43
N LYS A 131 5.67 9.82 14.51
CA LYS A 131 5.28 8.88 15.56
C LYS A 131 3.96 9.27 16.23
N GLU A 132 3.79 10.53 16.59
CA GLU A 132 2.56 11.05 17.21
C GLU A 132 1.35 10.84 16.30
N LEU A 133 1.46 11.19 15.02
CA LEU A 133 0.38 11.05 14.04
C LEU A 133 0.02 9.57 13.80
N ILE A 134 1.02 8.69 13.74
CA ILE A 134 0.81 7.24 13.60
C ILE A 134 0.17 6.67 14.86
N ALA A 135 0.63 7.06 16.05
CA ALA A 135 0.05 6.63 17.31
C ALA A 135 -1.42 7.05 17.42
N ALA A 136 -1.75 8.29 17.03
CA ALA A 136 -3.12 8.78 17.00
C ALA A 136 -3.99 7.97 16.01
N TYR A 137 -3.48 7.71 14.80
CA TYR A 137 -4.18 6.90 13.80
C TYR A 137 -4.43 5.46 14.27
N VAL A 138 -3.40 4.82 14.85
CA VAL A 138 -3.48 3.46 15.38
C VAL A 138 -4.44 3.39 16.57
N LYS A 139 -4.41 4.37 17.49
CA LYS A 139 -5.31 4.45 18.65
C LYS A 139 -6.78 4.61 18.24
N ALA A 140 -7.05 5.30 17.14
CA ALA A 140 -8.40 5.38 16.57
C ALA A 140 -8.82 4.09 15.84
N GLY A 141 -7.94 3.10 15.75
CA GLY A 141 -8.13 1.83 15.05
C GLY A 141 -8.36 0.64 15.97
N PRO A 142 -8.55 -0.54 15.36
CA PRO A 142 -8.72 -1.78 16.13
C PRO A 142 -7.44 -2.15 16.88
N ASP A 143 -7.62 -2.89 17.97
CA ASP A 143 -6.51 -3.40 18.77
C ASP A 143 -5.63 -4.34 17.92
N LEU A 144 -4.36 -3.95 17.76
CA LEU A 144 -3.37 -4.68 16.98
C LEU A 144 -2.85 -5.93 17.71
N THR A 145 -3.00 -6.03 19.03
CA THR A 145 -2.59 -7.20 19.81
C THR A 145 -3.49 -8.42 19.56
N ALA A 146 -4.70 -8.19 19.04
CA ALA A 146 -5.65 -9.23 18.67
C ALA A 146 -5.29 -9.98 17.36
N VAL A 147 -4.23 -9.56 16.64
CA VAL A 147 -3.82 -10.16 15.37
C VAL A 147 -2.53 -10.94 15.53
N LYS A 148 -2.64 -12.27 15.48
CA LYS A 148 -1.48 -13.17 15.38
C LYS A 148 -0.69 -12.83 14.10
N PRO A 149 0.63 -12.60 14.16
CA PRO A 149 1.44 -12.34 12.98
C PRO A 149 1.28 -13.50 11.97
N PRO A 150 1.13 -13.23 10.65
CA PRO A 150 1.36 -14.29 9.67
C PRO A 150 2.82 -14.74 9.81
N ALA A 151 3.03 -16.05 9.83
CA ALA A 151 4.37 -16.64 9.87
C ALA A 151 5.26 -16.00 8.79
N ALA A 152 6.51 -15.69 9.16
CA ALA A 152 7.50 -15.04 8.31
C ALA A 152 7.81 -15.92 7.08
N GLY A 153 7.01 -15.77 6.03
CA GLY A 153 7.27 -16.26 4.69
C GLY A 153 7.73 -15.10 3.83
N ALA A 154 9.01 -15.10 3.46
CA ALA A 154 9.63 -14.11 2.60
C ALA A 154 8.79 -13.87 1.33
N VAL A 155 8.30 -12.64 1.16
CA VAL A 155 7.80 -12.14 -0.12
C VAL A 155 9.01 -11.96 -1.05
N THR A 156 9.35 -13.00 -1.81
CA THR A 156 10.11 -12.83 -3.04
C THR A 156 9.18 -12.26 -4.11
N PRO A 157 9.46 -11.10 -4.70
CA PRO A 157 8.75 -10.66 -5.88
C PRO A 157 9.18 -11.57 -7.05
N THR A 158 8.33 -12.51 -7.45
CA THR A 158 8.50 -13.19 -8.74
C THR A 158 8.34 -12.14 -9.84
N SER A 159 9.48 -11.65 -10.35
CA SER A 159 9.57 -10.95 -11.62
C SER A 159 9.15 -11.92 -12.71
N GLY A 160 7.90 -11.82 -13.16
CA GLY A 160 7.43 -12.49 -14.37
C GLY A 160 8.02 -11.77 -15.58
N ASN A 161 9.14 -12.28 -16.08
CA ASN A 161 9.73 -11.90 -17.36
C ASN A 161 8.89 -12.54 -18.48
N PRO A 162 8.21 -11.80 -19.37
CA PRO A 162 7.54 -12.38 -20.53
C PRO A 162 8.47 -12.25 -21.73
N GLY A 163 9.06 -13.36 -22.19
CA GLY A 163 9.69 -13.39 -23.51
C GLY A 163 10.82 -14.40 -23.65
N LYS A 164 10.47 -15.62 -24.06
CA LYS A 164 11.27 -16.45 -24.97
C LYS A 164 10.34 -17.49 -25.61
N LYS A 165 9.93 -17.21 -26.84
CA LYS A 165 9.78 -18.21 -27.90
C LYS A 165 10.72 -17.76 -29.01
#